data_AF-A0A845QN52-F1
#
_entry.id   AF-A0A845QN52-F1
#
_cell.length_a   1.000
_cell.length_b   1.000
_cell.length_c   1.000
_cell.angle_alpha   90.00
_cell.angle_beta   90.00
_cell.angle_gamma   90.00
#
_symmetry.space_group_name_H-M   'P 1'
#
loop_
_entity.id
_entity.type
_entity.pdbx_description
1 polymer ?
#
loop_
_entity_poly.entity_id
_entity_poly.type
_entity_poly.pdbx_seq_one_letter_code
_entity_poly.pdbx_strand_id
1 'polypeptide(L)'
;MDSKVLEQLYRKYERELYLYIYSICKDKHATEDLLQETFLKAILALPDGHTNMRAWLYLVARNLTYNAIKKAGRYENMTTDPAAKKSAEPLEIILQQEQYKLLYKNLQRLSARSREILIMQYFGQLSHKEIGTVLAMTPSAVRMAAVRARKELKTHMEEEK
;
A
#
# COMPACT_ATOMS: atom_id res chain seq x y z
N MET A 1 -2.65 -17.78 -19.87
CA MET A 1 -3.62 -17.09 -18.99
C MET A 1 -4.37 -16.09 -19.84
N ASP A 2 -5.70 -16.04 -19.72
CA ASP A 2 -6.54 -15.25 -20.63
C ASP A 2 -6.37 -13.74 -20.36
N SER A 3 -6.08 -12.94 -21.39
CA SER A 3 -5.84 -11.49 -21.25
C SER A 3 -6.99 -10.77 -20.52
N LYS A 4 -8.22 -11.28 -20.70
CA LYS A 4 -9.44 -10.80 -20.02
C LYS A 4 -9.42 -10.98 -18.50
N VAL A 5 -8.84 -12.07 -17.99
CA VAL A 5 -8.78 -12.33 -16.54
C VAL A 5 -7.84 -11.33 -15.88
N LEU A 6 -6.69 -11.05 -16.50
CA LEU A 6 -5.77 -10.02 -16.02
C LEU A 6 -6.43 -8.64 -16.04
N GLU A 7 -7.13 -8.27 -17.11
CA GLU A 7 -7.83 -6.99 -17.18
C GLU A 7 -8.88 -6.84 -16.07
N GLN A 8 -9.66 -7.89 -15.80
CA GLN A 8 -10.66 -7.88 -14.72
C GLN A 8 -10.01 -7.72 -13.34
N LEU A 9 -8.90 -8.44 -13.08
CA LEU A 9 -8.14 -8.30 -11.84
C LEU A 9 -7.56 -6.89 -11.70
N TYR A 10 -6.99 -6.36 -12.77
CA TYR A 10 -6.42 -5.02 -12.80
C TYR A 10 -7.48 -3.98 -12.45
N ARG A 11 -8.60 -3.93 -13.20
CA ARG A 11 -9.71 -3.00 -12.95
C ARG A 11 -10.28 -3.10 -11.53
N LYS A 12 -10.25 -4.30 -10.94
CA LYS A 12 -10.76 -4.55 -9.59
C LYS A 12 -9.83 -4.06 -8.49
N TYR A 13 -8.52 -4.21 -8.65
CA TYR A 13 -7.55 -4.02 -7.56
C TYR A 13 -6.59 -2.84 -7.76
N GLU A 14 -6.51 -2.27 -8.97
CA GLU A 14 -5.60 -1.18 -9.32
C GLU A 14 -5.67 -0.02 -8.31
N ARG A 15 -6.86 0.49 -8.04
CA ARG A 15 -7.02 1.69 -7.20
C ARG A 15 -6.56 1.46 -5.76
N GLU A 16 -6.94 0.33 -5.17
CA GLU A 16 -6.60 0.00 -3.78
C GLU A 16 -5.10 -0.33 -3.60
N LEU A 17 -4.49 -0.96 -4.61
CA LEU A 17 -3.05 -1.25 -4.63
C LEU A 17 -2.22 0.00 -4.93
N TYR A 18 -2.67 0.85 -5.85
CA TYR A 18 -2.03 2.14 -6.13
C TYR A 18 -1.95 2.95 -4.83
N LEU A 19 -3.08 3.12 -4.13
CA LEU A 19 -3.12 3.90 -2.88
C LEU A 19 -2.18 3.32 -1.83
N TYR A 20 -2.10 1.99 -1.74
CA TYR A 20 -1.18 1.30 -0.85
C TYR A 20 0.29 1.55 -1.19
N ILE A 21 0.70 1.34 -2.44
CA ILE A 21 2.08 1.55 -2.90
C ILE A 21 2.46 3.04 -2.77
N TYR A 22 1.59 3.95 -3.23
CA TYR A 22 1.80 5.38 -3.09
C TYR A 22 1.94 5.81 -1.62
N SER A 23 1.23 5.14 -0.71
CA SER A 23 1.34 5.45 0.73
C SER A 23 2.71 5.17 1.33
N ILE A 24 3.51 4.38 0.63
CA ILE A 24 4.84 3.99 1.04
C ILE A 24 5.88 4.80 0.25
N CYS A 25 5.78 4.83 -1.08
CA CYS A 25 6.75 5.50 -1.96
C CYS A 25 6.63 7.03 -2.00
N LYS A 26 5.40 7.57 -1.95
CA LYS A 26 5.11 9.00 -2.14
C LYS A 26 5.68 9.59 -3.44
N ASP A 27 5.78 8.75 -4.47
CA ASP A 27 6.25 9.12 -5.80
C ASP A 27 5.33 8.49 -6.85
N LYS A 28 4.86 9.30 -7.81
CA LYS A 28 3.88 8.87 -8.80
C LYS A 28 4.44 7.82 -9.75
N HIS A 29 5.59 8.12 -10.36
CA HIS A 29 6.19 7.28 -11.38
C HIS A 29 6.61 5.94 -10.78
N ALA A 30 7.27 5.96 -9.63
CA ALA A 30 7.61 4.74 -8.90
C ALA A 30 6.36 3.93 -8.52
N THR A 31 5.25 4.59 -8.16
CA THR A 31 4.00 3.88 -7.86
C THR A 31 3.42 3.19 -9.09
N GLU A 32 3.35 3.89 -10.22
CA GLU A 32 2.82 3.35 -11.48
C GLU A 32 3.66 2.15 -11.95
N ASP A 33 4.99 2.27 -11.89
CA ASP A 33 5.92 1.20 -12.24
C ASP A 33 5.77 -0.02 -11.31
N LEU A 34 5.76 0.21 -9.99
CA LEU A 34 5.60 -0.86 -9.01
C LEU A 34 4.23 -1.53 -9.09
N LEU A 35 3.17 -0.79 -9.42
CA LEU A 35 1.85 -1.33 -9.62
C LEU A 35 1.83 -2.29 -10.81
N GLN A 36 2.38 -1.87 -11.96
CA GLN A 36 2.48 -2.73 -13.14
C GLN A 36 3.30 -3.99 -12.83
N GLU A 37 4.45 -3.82 -12.19
CA GLU A 37 5.32 -4.94 -11.81
C GLU A 37 4.62 -5.89 -10.81
N THR A 38 3.79 -5.36 -9.92
CA THR A 38 2.98 -6.15 -8.98
C THR A 38 2.06 -7.10 -9.71
N PHE A 39 1.25 -6.61 -10.66
CA PHE A 39 0.33 -7.47 -11.40
C PHE A 39 1.06 -8.51 -12.23
N LEU A 40 2.13 -8.11 -12.92
CA LEU A 40 2.96 -9.01 -13.71
C LEU A 40 3.53 -10.15 -12.86
N LYS A 41 4.19 -9.82 -11.74
CA LYS A 41 4.81 -10.83 -10.87
C LYS A 41 3.79 -11.66 -10.11
N ALA A 42 2.69 -11.06 -9.65
CA ALA A 42 1.65 -11.79 -8.93
C ALA A 42 1.01 -12.88 -9.80
N ILE A 43 0.89 -12.63 -11.10
CA ILE A 43 0.37 -13.60 -12.08
C ILE A 43 1.40 -14.68 -12.40
N LEU A 44 2.65 -14.29 -12.63
CA LEU A 44 3.72 -15.25 -12.96
C LEU A 44 4.04 -16.18 -11.80
N ALA A 45 3.86 -15.72 -10.56
CA ALA A 45 4.14 -16.47 -9.35
C ALA A 45 2.87 -16.88 -8.59
N LEU A 46 1.71 -16.95 -9.27
CA LEU A 46 0.46 -17.31 -8.64
C LEU A 46 0.58 -18.71 -7.99
N PRO A 47 0.34 -18.85 -6.68
CA PRO A 47 0.42 -20.16 -6.01
C PRO A 47 -0.66 -21.11 -6.52
N ASP A 48 -0.33 -22.40 -6.61
CA ASP A 48 -1.30 -23.44 -6.93
C ASP A 48 -2.39 -23.54 -5.84
N GLY A 49 -3.66 -23.58 -6.24
CA GLY A 49 -4.82 -23.73 -5.36
C GLY A 49 -5.64 -22.45 -5.10
N HIS A 50 -6.60 -22.54 -4.17
CA HIS A 50 -7.46 -21.41 -3.79
C HIS A 50 -6.73 -20.44 -2.86
N THR A 51 -6.02 -19.48 -3.43
CA THR A 51 -5.44 -18.36 -2.67
C THR A 51 -6.38 -17.16 -2.72
N ASN A 52 -6.51 -16.43 -1.61
CA ASN A 52 -7.17 -15.12 -1.66
C ASN A 52 -6.33 -14.19 -2.53
N MET A 53 -6.78 -13.99 -3.78
CA MET A 53 -6.08 -13.20 -4.79
C MET A 53 -5.78 -11.78 -4.32
N ARG A 54 -6.70 -11.17 -3.56
CA ARG A 54 -6.50 -9.84 -3.03
C ARG A 54 -5.34 -9.82 -2.02
N ALA A 55 -5.35 -10.71 -1.04
CA ALA A 55 -4.26 -10.80 -0.06
C ALA A 55 -2.91 -11.12 -0.73
N TRP A 56 -2.92 -11.96 -1.76
CA TRP A 56 -1.74 -12.27 -2.58
C TRP A 56 -1.18 -11.03 -3.28
N LEU A 57 -2.04 -10.24 -3.93
CA LEU A 57 -1.63 -8.99 -4.58
C LEU A 57 -1.01 -8.00 -3.59
N TYR A 58 -1.60 -7.84 -2.40
CA TYR A 58 -1.03 -6.98 -1.34
C TYR A 58 0.34 -7.48 -0.86
N LEU A 59 0.52 -8.80 -0.74
CA LEU A 59 1.82 -9.38 -0.38
C LEU A 59 2.88 -9.08 -1.43
N VAL A 60 2.57 -9.28 -2.72
CA VAL A 60 3.49 -9.01 -3.83
C VAL A 60 3.82 -7.51 -3.89
N ALA A 61 2.79 -6.65 -3.84
CA ALA A 61 2.95 -5.19 -3.84
C ALA A 61 3.87 -4.73 -2.72
N ARG A 62 3.63 -5.22 -1.50
CA ARG A 62 4.44 -4.91 -0.32
C ARG A 62 5.90 -5.27 -0.55
N ASN A 63 6.16 -6.50 -0.98
CA ASN A 63 7.52 -6.99 -1.17
C ASN A 63 8.27 -6.17 -2.23
N LEU A 64 7.65 -5.88 -3.37
CA LEU A 64 8.26 -5.07 -4.41
C LEU A 64 8.55 -3.65 -3.95
N THR A 65 7.58 -3.02 -3.28
CA THR A 65 7.69 -1.65 -2.79
C THR A 65 8.84 -1.50 -1.79
N TYR A 66 8.93 -2.37 -0.79
CA TYR A 66 10.01 -2.31 0.20
C TYR A 66 11.38 -2.70 -0.39
N ASN A 67 11.41 -3.61 -1.36
CA ASN A 67 12.63 -3.92 -2.10
C ASN A 67 13.12 -2.72 -2.92
N ALA A 68 12.22 -1.98 -3.57
CA ALA A 68 12.55 -0.78 -4.32
C ALA A 68 13.09 0.34 -3.41
N ILE A 69 12.47 0.58 -2.26
CA ILE A 69 12.97 1.55 -1.26
C ILE A 69 14.35 1.16 -0.75
N LYS A 70 14.53 -0.12 -0.40
CA LYS A 70 15.83 -0.63 0.07
C LYS A 70 16.91 -0.48 -1.00
N LYS A 71 16.55 -0.68 -2.27
CA LYS A 71 17.44 -0.48 -3.41
C LYS A 71 17.79 1.00 -3.57
N ALA A 72 16.79 1.89 -3.62
CA ALA A 72 16.99 3.34 -3.74
C ALA A 72 17.88 3.90 -2.61
N GLY A 73 17.62 3.53 -1.35
CA GLY A 73 18.47 3.96 -0.24
C GLY A 73 19.91 3.43 -0.30
N ARG A 74 20.16 2.27 -0.93
CA ARG A 74 21.53 1.82 -1.21
C ARG A 74 22.20 2.65 -2.29
N TYR A 75 21.46 3.08 -3.32
CA TYR A 75 21.99 3.96 -4.37
C TYR A 75 22.28 5.36 -3.82
N GLU A 76 21.38 5.97 -3.03
CA GLU A 76 21.63 7.28 -2.40
C GLU A 76 22.85 7.26 -1.45
N ASN A 77 23.09 6.16 -0.74
CA ASN A 77 24.29 6.01 0.09
C ASN A 77 25.58 5.82 -0.75
N MET A 78 25.45 5.45 -2.02
CA MET A 78 26.57 5.23 -2.95
C MET A 78 26.83 6.45 -3.85
N THR A 79 25.84 7.32 -4.04
CA THR A 79 25.92 8.56 -4.82
C THR A 79 25.48 9.73 -3.95
N THR A 80 26.43 10.52 -3.42
CA THR A 80 26.15 11.82 -2.80
C THR A 80 25.71 12.82 -3.88
N ASP A 81 24.43 12.78 -4.26
CA ASP A 81 23.79 13.84 -5.05
C ASP A 81 22.36 14.09 -4.50
N PRO A 82 22.11 15.22 -3.80
CA PRO A 82 20.88 15.44 -3.03
C PRO A 82 19.72 15.97 -3.90
N ALA A 83 19.45 15.34 -5.03
CA ALA A 83 18.43 15.79 -5.99
C ALA A 83 17.32 14.75 -6.20
N ALA A 84 16.58 14.41 -5.14
CA ALA A 84 15.29 13.73 -5.26
C ALA A 84 14.26 14.43 -4.36
N LYS A 85 13.83 15.64 -4.77
CA LYS A 85 12.68 16.29 -4.17
C LYS A 85 11.42 15.49 -4.52
N LYS A 86 10.80 14.93 -3.47
CA LYS A 86 9.51 14.23 -3.51
C LYS A 86 8.44 15.11 -4.14
N SER A 87 7.91 14.72 -5.29
CA SER A 87 6.72 15.35 -5.88
C SER A 87 5.48 14.86 -5.11
N ALA A 88 5.04 15.64 -4.12
CA ALA A 88 3.87 15.33 -3.32
C ALA A 88 2.55 15.72 -4.03
N GLU A 89 2.35 15.39 -5.31
CA GLU A 89 1.12 15.75 -6.05
C GLU A 89 0.60 14.65 -7.00
N PRO A 90 0.08 13.53 -6.46
CA PRO A 90 -0.96 12.77 -7.17
C PRO A 90 -2.18 12.44 -6.30
N LEU A 91 -2.19 12.83 -5.02
CA LEU A 91 -3.29 12.51 -4.12
C LEU A 91 -4.63 13.09 -4.61
N GLU A 92 -4.58 14.25 -5.26
CA GLU A 92 -5.72 14.99 -5.80
C GLU A 92 -6.40 14.29 -6.97
N ILE A 93 -5.63 13.60 -7.83
CA ILE A 93 -6.17 12.93 -9.02
C ILE A 93 -6.91 11.63 -8.63
N ILE A 94 -6.51 11.00 -7.54
CA ILE A 94 -6.97 9.65 -7.14
C ILE A 94 -8.11 9.70 -6.12
N LEU A 95 -8.11 10.75 -5.30
CA LEU A 95 -9.13 11.02 -4.29
C LEU A 95 -10.03 12.14 -4.79
N GLN A 96 -10.94 11.82 -5.72
CA GLN A 96 -11.98 12.74 -6.21
C GLN A 96 -12.94 13.25 -5.11
N GLN A 97 -12.84 12.73 -3.88
CA GLN A 97 -13.62 13.20 -2.73
C GLN A 97 -12.70 13.80 -1.67
N GLU A 98 -12.94 15.04 -1.29
CA GLU A 98 -12.17 15.78 -0.27
C GLU A 98 -12.04 15.01 1.05
N GLN A 99 -13.09 14.28 1.45
CA GLN A 99 -13.09 13.44 2.65
C GLN A 99 -12.00 12.36 2.65
N TYR A 100 -11.70 11.77 1.48
CA TYR A 100 -10.64 10.78 1.39
C TYR A 100 -9.26 11.44 1.39
N LYS A 101 -9.13 12.65 0.83
CA LYS A 101 -7.88 13.42 0.84
C LYS A 101 -7.43 13.70 2.28
N LEU A 102 -8.35 14.19 3.12
CA LEU A 102 -8.08 14.45 4.54
C LEU A 102 -7.74 13.16 5.30
N LEU A 103 -8.49 12.08 5.07
CA LEU A 103 -8.22 10.78 5.67
C LEU A 103 -6.82 10.28 5.30
N TYR A 104 -6.45 10.35 4.02
CA TYR A 104 -5.15 9.89 3.55
C TYR A 104 -4.01 10.75 4.10
N LYS A 105 -4.16 12.08 4.14
CA LYS A 105 -3.18 12.98 4.77
C LYS A 105 -2.94 12.61 6.23
N ASN A 106 -3.99 12.29 6.98
CA ASN A 106 -3.87 11.88 8.37
C ASN A 106 -3.29 10.45 8.51
N LEU A 107 -3.62 9.52 7.61
CA LEU A 107 -2.96 8.21 7.55
C LEU A 107 -1.44 8.34 7.34
N GLN A 108 -0.98 9.36 6.61
CA GLN A 108 0.45 9.60 6.39
C GLN A 108 1.22 10.02 7.65
N ARG A 109 0.53 10.53 8.68
CA ARG A 109 1.12 10.91 9.98
C ARG A 109 1.35 9.70 10.89
N LEU A 110 0.64 8.60 10.65
CA LEU A 110 0.79 7.36 11.41
C LEU A 110 2.16 6.70 11.16
N SER A 111 2.58 5.87 12.13
CA SER A 111 3.69 4.94 11.91
C SER A 111 3.46 4.09 10.65
N ALA A 112 4.54 3.70 9.94
CA ALA A 112 4.44 2.90 8.72
C ALA A 112 3.59 1.64 8.91
N ARG A 113 3.78 0.94 10.04
CA ARG A 113 3.03 -0.27 10.39
C ARG A 113 1.54 0.01 10.62
N SER A 114 1.21 1.05 11.39
CA SER A 114 -0.17 1.49 11.64
C SER A 114 -0.87 1.84 10.32
N ARG A 115 -0.19 2.60 9.46
CA ARG A 115 -0.69 2.99 8.14
C ARG A 115 -0.97 1.79 7.25
N GLU A 116 -0.01 0.85 7.12
CA GLU A 116 -0.20 -0.37 6.32
C GLU A 116 -1.44 -1.16 6.77
N ILE A 117 -1.60 -1.37 8.08
CA ILE A 117 -2.73 -2.12 8.64
C ILE A 117 -4.06 -1.45 8.29
N LEU A 118 -4.18 -0.13 8.51
CA LEU A 118 -5.42 0.57 8.22
C LEU A 118 -5.71 0.62 6.72
N ILE A 119 -4.69 0.79 5.87
CA ILE A 119 -4.91 0.80 4.42
C ILE A 119 -5.40 -0.56 3.93
N MET A 120 -4.74 -1.65 4.33
CA MET A 120 -5.17 -3.01 3.98
C MET A 120 -6.58 -3.33 4.51
N GLN A 121 -6.91 -2.85 5.72
CA GLN A 121 -8.21 -3.09 6.33
C GLN A 121 -9.33 -2.30 5.64
N TYR A 122 -9.13 -1.02 5.32
CA TYR A 122 -10.19 -0.13 4.84
C TYR A 122 -10.25 -0.04 3.31
N PHE A 123 -9.10 0.06 2.63
CA PHE A 123 -9.06 0.11 1.16
C PHE A 123 -9.01 -1.30 0.57
N GLY A 124 -8.20 -2.19 1.15
CA GLY A 124 -8.14 -3.58 0.73
C GLY A 124 -9.28 -4.44 1.28
N GLN A 125 -10.00 -4.01 2.33
CA GLN A 125 -11.02 -4.85 2.98
C GLN A 125 -10.49 -6.24 3.39
N LEU A 126 -9.19 -6.35 3.70
CA LEU A 126 -8.59 -7.59 4.18
C LEU A 126 -9.02 -7.84 5.62
N SER A 127 -9.29 -9.11 5.92
CA SER A 127 -9.48 -9.58 7.29
C SER A 127 -8.17 -9.49 8.10
N HIS A 128 -8.28 -9.47 9.42
CA HIS A 128 -7.09 -9.50 10.29
C HIS A 128 -6.21 -10.74 10.05
N LYS A 129 -6.79 -11.85 9.58
CA LYS A 129 -6.05 -13.07 9.23
C LYS A 129 -5.20 -12.84 7.99
N GLU A 130 -5.77 -12.26 6.94
CA GLU A 130 -5.05 -11.97 5.69
C GLU A 130 -3.97 -10.91 5.88
N ILE A 131 -4.27 -9.84 6.63
CA ILE A 131 -3.26 -8.84 7.00
C ILE A 131 -2.14 -9.51 7.81
N GLY A 132 -2.48 -10.46 8.69
CA GLY A 132 -1.49 -11.25 9.42
C GLY A 132 -0.56 -12.03 8.49
N THR A 133 -1.09 -12.66 7.44
CA THR A 133 -0.29 -13.32 6.41
C THR A 133 0.61 -12.34 5.67
N VAL A 134 0.08 -11.18 5.24
CA VAL A 134 0.85 -10.17 4.48
C VAL A 134 1.97 -9.55 5.33
N LEU A 135 1.71 -9.29 6.61
CA LEU A 135 2.62 -8.59 7.52
C LEU A 135 3.45 -9.51 8.40
N ALA A 136 3.32 -10.84 8.26
CA ALA A 136 3.90 -11.85 9.14
C ALA A 136 3.58 -11.59 10.63
N MET A 137 2.28 -11.43 10.95
CA MET A 137 1.75 -11.21 12.30
C MET A 137 0.67 -12.22 12.64
N THR A 138 0.46 -12.45 13.94
CA THR A 138 -0.74 -13.17 14.39
C THR A 138 -1.99 -12.30 14.18
N PRO A 139 -3.17 -12.88 13.89
CA PRO A 139 -4.41 -12.12 13.73
C PRO A 139 -4.76 -11.26 14.96
N SER A 140 -4.41 -11.75 16.16
CA SER A 140 -4.59 -11.01 17.42
C SER A 140 -3.68 -9.79 17.50
N ALA A 141 -2.41 -9.91 17.08
CA ALA A 141 -1.50 -8.78 17.03
C ALA A 141 -1.96 -7.72 16.02
N VAL A 142 -2.48 -8.14 14.85
CA VAL A 142 -3.08 -7.22 13.87
C VAL A 142 -4.28 -6.49 14.48
N ARG A 143 -5.20 -7.20 15.13
CA ARG A 143 -6.38 -6.59 15.78
C ARG A 143 -5.96 -5.50 16.78
N MET A 144 -5.01 -5.81 17.66
CA MET A 144 -4.53 -4.87 18.68
C MET A 144 -3.84 -3.65 18.05
N ALA A 145 -3.02 -3.87 17.02
CA ALA A 145 -2.37 -2.78 16.29
C ALA A 145 -3.39 -1.90 15.55
N ALA A 146 -4.43 -2.50 14.94
CA ALA A 146 -5.49 -1.77 14.26
C ALA A 146 -6.30 -0.89 15.23
N VAL A 147 -6.60 -1.38 16.44
CA VAL A 147 -7.26 -0.58 17.49
C VAL A 147 -6.42 0.64 17.85
N ARG A 148 -5.11 0.45 18.10
CA ARG A 148 -4.20 1.56 18.41
C ARG A 148 -4.09 2.54 17.26
N ALA A 149 -3.91 2.05 16.04
CA ALA A 149 -3.82 2.88 14.84
C ALA A 149 -5.08 3.72 14.61
N ARG A 150 -6.28 3.17 14.85
CA ARG A 150 -7.53 3.94 14.77
C ARG A 150 -7.61 5.03 15.83
N LYS A 151 -7.15 4.77 17.05
CA LYS A 151 -7.12 5.77 18.12
C LYS A 151 -6.17 6.92 17.77
N GLU A 152 -4.97 6.58 17.29
CA GLU A 152 -3.96 7.54 16.81
C GLU A 152 -4.51 8.39 15.66
N LEU A 153 -5.13 7.74 14.65
CA LEU A 153 -5.75 8.43 13.52
C LEU A 153 -6.86 9.39 13.96
N LYS A 154 -7.71 8.97 14.92
CA LYS A 154 -8.76 9.82 15.46
C LYS A 154 -8.18 11.07 16.11
N THR A 155 -7.14 10.94 16.92
CA THR A 155 -6.45 12.10 17.54
C THR A 155 -5.92 13.06 16.48
N HIS A 156 -5.24 12.56 15.45
CA HIS A 156 -4.75 13.41 14.35
C HIS A 156 -5.85 14.17 13.62
N MET A 157 -7.02 13.54 13.43
CA MET A 157 -8.17 14.17 12.78
C MET A 157 -8.90 15.19 13.68
N GLU A 158 -8.83 15.04 15.00
CA GLU A 158 -9.42 15.99 15.97
C GLU A 158 -8.55 17.24 16.14
N GLU A 159 -7.22 17.13 15.99
CA GLU A 159 -6.28 18.27 16.01
C GLU A 159 -6.39 19.20 14.79
N GLU A 160 -6.98 18.72 13.68
CA GLU A 160 -7.17 19.50 12.44
C GLU A 160 -8.57 20.15 12.33
N LYS A 161 -9.40 20.04 13.37
CA LYS A 161 -10.70 20.73 13.49
C LYS A 161 -10.56 22.06 14.22
#